data_AF-A0A352RUQ7-F1
#
_entry.id   AF-A0A352RUQ7-F1
#
_cell.length_a   1.000
_cell.length_b   1.000
_cell.length_c   1.000
_cell.angle_alpha   90.00
_cell.angle_beta   90.00
_cell.angle_gamma   90.00
#
_symmetry.space_group_name_H-M   'P 1'
#
loop_
_entity.id
_entity.type
_entity.pdbx_description
1 polymer ?
#
loop_
_entity_poly.entity_id
_entity_poly.type
_entity_poly.pdbx_seq_one_letter_code
_entity_poly.pdbx_strand_id
1 'polypeptide(L)' 'IARAATGRPGVIAFSGGFHGRTMMGMALTGKVAPYKTGFGPFPGEVFHAPYPSALHGVTVEDSRRALEHLFKA' A
#
# COMPACT_ATOMS: atom_id res chain seq x y z
N ILE A 1 3.70 -4.28 -16.00
CA ILE A 1 4.81 -5.26 -16.09
C ILE A 1 4.72 -6.30 -14.97
N ALA A 2 4.88 -5.96 -13.68
CA ALA A 2 4.89 -6.94 -12.58
C ALA A 2 3.68 -7.90 -12.54
N ARG A 3 2.44 -7.37 -12.67
CA ARG A 3 1.22 -8.20 -12.74
C ARG A 3 1.24 -9.18 -13.91
N ALA A 4 1.64 -8.71 -15.09
CA ALA A 4 1.71 -9.55 -16.31
C ALA A 4 2.81 -10.61 -16.22
N ALA A 5 3.96 -10.27 -15.63
CA ALA A 5 5.09 -11.19 -15.51
C ALA A 5 4.85 -12.29 -14.46
N THR A 6 4.13 -11.98 -13.38
CA THR A 6 3.92 -12.92 -12.26
C THR A 6 2.57 -13.62 -12.29
N GLY A 7 1.61 -13.13 -13.07
CA GLY A 7 0.22 -13.59 -13.06
C GLY A 7 -0.54 -13.27 -11.76
N ARG A 8 0.04 -12.45 -10.86
CA ARG A 8 -0.55 -12.11 -9.56
C ARG A 8 -1.16 -10.71 -9.60
N PRO A 9 -2.46 -10.54 -9.28
CA PRO A 9 -3.12 -9.24 -9.38
C PRO A 9 -2.82 -8.32 -8.18
N GLY A 10 -2.62 -8.90 -7.00
CA GLY A 10 -2.36 -8.20 -5.74
C GLY A 10 -1.09 -7.35 -5.78
N VAL A 11 -1.19 -6.13 -5.24
CA VAL A 11 -0.06 -5.22 -5.02
C VAL A 11 -0.09 -4.72 -3.59
N ILE A 12 1.04 -4.84 -2.89
CA ILE A 12 1.21 -4.30 -1.54
C ILE A 12 2.01 -3.00 -1.66
N ALA A 13 1.50 -1.92 -1.07
CA ALA A 13 2.19 -0.65 -0.86
C ALA A 13 2.33 -0.37 0.64
N PHE A 14 3.13 0.63 1.00
CA PHE A 14 3.28 1.01 2.40
C PHE A 14 2.42 2.23 2.76
N SER A 15 1.81 2.20 3.94
CA SER A 15 1.21 3.37 4.57
C SER A 15 2.24 4.50 4.69
N GLY A 16 1.83 5.74 4.41
CA GLY A 16 2.72 6.89 4.34
C GLY A 16 3.49 7.06 3.01
N GLY A 17 3.52 6.05 2.14
CA GLY A 17 4.15 6.15 0.81
C GLY A 17 3.38 7.04 -0.17
N PHE A 18 4.09 7.62 -1.15
CA PHE A 18 3.52 8.42 -2.24
C PHE A 18 3.92 7.84 -3.59
N HIS A 19 2.92 7.46 -4.40
CA HIS A 19 3.11 6.79 -5.70
C HIS A 19 2.43 7.53 -6.86
N GLY A 20 2.11 8.81 -6.66
CA GLY A 20 1.53 9.69 -7.68
C GLY A 20 0.02 9.93 -7.51
N ARG A 21 -0.52 10.72 -8.45
CA ARG A 21 -1.93 11.19 -8.44
C ARG A 21 -2.78 10.65 -9.60
N THR A 22 -2.27 9.68 -10.34
CA THR A 22 -3.10 8.90 -11.27
C THR A 22 -3.99 7.94 -10.47
N MET A 23 -5.02 7.37 -11.08
CA MET A 23 -5.97 6.50 -10.36
C MET A 23 -5.27 5.35 -9.61
N MET A 24 -4.34 4.65 -10.27
CA MET A 24 -3.54 3.61 -9.64
C MET A 24 -2.50 4.19 -8.66
N GLY A 25 -1.89 5.34 -8.97
CA GLY A 25 -0.95 6.00 -8.07
C GLY A 25 -1.57 6.43 -6.74
N MET A 26 -2.81 6.92 -6.77
CA MET A 26 -3.60 7.25 -5.58
C MET A 26 -4.05 6.00 -4.82
N ALA A 27 -4.38 4.91 -5.53
CA ALA A 27 -4.65 3.62 -4.90
C ALA A 27 -3.44 3.18 -4.06
N LEU A 28 -2.24 3.24 -4.63
CA LEU A 28 -0.98 2.85 -3.98
C LEU A 28 -0.53 3.85 -2.90
N THR A 29 -0.88 5.12 -3.01
CA THR A 29 -0.51 6.16 -2.04
C THR A 29 -1.15 5.87 -0.68
N GLY A 30 -0.31 5.85 0.36
CA GLY A 30 -0.71 5.52 1.74
C GLY A 30 -1.18 6.73 2.56
N LYS A 31 -1.08 7.96 2.03
CA LYS A 31 -1.58 9.17 2.68
C LYS A 31 -2.92 9.60 2.07
N VAL A 32 -3.98 9.61 2.87
CA VAL A 32 -5.35 9.92 2.41
C VAL A 32 -5.52 11.39 2.06
N ALA A 33 -5.28 12.31 3.00
CA ALA A 33 -5.35 13.74 2.72
C ALA A 33 -3.96 14.31 2.37
N PRO A 34 -3.81 15.13 1.30
CA PRO A 34 -4.84 15.65 0.39
C PRO A 34 -5.03 14.83 -0.89
N TYR A 35 -4.47 13.62 -1.00
CA TYR A 35 -4.31 12.95 -2.28
C TYR A 35 -5.47 12.06 -2.72
N LYS A 36 -6.25 11.50 -1.79
CA LYS A 36 -7.27 10.46 -2.05
C LYS A 36 -8.70 10.95 -1.80
N THR A 37 -8.87 11.97 -0.97
CA THR A 37 -10.19 12.50 -0.59
C THR A 37 -11.01 12.89 -1.83
N GLY A 38 -12.19 12.28 -2.00
CA GLY A 38 -13.11 12.58 -3.10
C GLY A 38 -12.80 11.92 -4.45
N PHE A 39 -11.72 11.14 -4.57
CA PHE A 39 -11.32 10.50 -5.84
C PHE A 39 -11.61 9.00 -5.93
N GLY A 40 -12.18 8.40 -4.88
CA GLY A 40 -12.55 6.99 -4.87
C GLY A 40 -13.86 6.68 -5.64
N PRO A 41 -14.18 5.40 -5.88
CA PRO A 41 -13.44 4.20 -5.45
C PRO A 41 -12.18 3.94 -6.30
N PHE A 42 -11.13 3.41 -5.67
CA PHE A 42 -9.86 3.11 -6.34
C PHE A 42 -9.81 1.68 -6.92
N PRO A 43 -8.93 1.40 -7.90
CA PRO A 43 -8.68 0.05 -8.37
C PRO A 43 -8.41 -0.92 -7.21
N GLY A 44 -9.08 -2.07 -7.23
CA GLY A 44 -8.93 -3.14 -6.24
C GLY A 44 -7.58 -3.86 -6.32
N GLU A 45 -7.42 -4.88 -5.47
CA GLU A 45 -6.19 -5.68 -5.35
C GLU A 45 -4.96 -4.82 -4.94
N VAL A 46 -5.21 -3.79 -4.12
CA VAL A 46 -4.19 -2.95 -3.50
C VAL A 46 -4.33 -3.04 -1.99
N PHE A 47 -3.26 -3.45 -1.34
CA PHE A 47 -3.18 -3.64 0.11
C PHE A 47 -2.10 -2.72 0.68
N HIS A 48 -2.26 -2.31 1.94
CA HIS A 48 -1.27 -1.47 2.62
C HIS A 48 -0.70 -2.18 3.85
N ALA A 49 0.63 -2.17 3.97
CA ALA A 49 1.35 -2.55 5.18
C ALA A 49 1.94 -1.29 5.85
N PRO A 50 2.17 -1.29 7.18
CA PRO A 50 2.84 -0.16 7.83
C PRO A 50 4.31 -0.08 7.42
N TYR A 51 4.82 1.11 7.11
CA TYR A 51 6.24 1.33 6.84
C TYR A 51 7.05 1.38 8.15
N PRO A 52 8.23 0.73 8.26
CA PRO A 52 9.09 0.86 9.42
C PRO A 52 9.55 2.31 9.60
N SER A 53 9.15 2.94 10.71
CA SER A 53 9.46 4.34 10.99
C SER A 53 9.62 4.55 12.48
N ALA A 54 10.86 4.80 12.91
CA ALA A 54 11.18 5.11 14.30
C ALA A 54 10.42 6.37 14.79
N LEU A 55 10.23 7.36 13.93
CA LEU A 55 9.46 8.57 14.22
C LEU A 55 8.01 8.26 14.61
N HIS A 56 7.43 7.20 14.03
CA HIS A 56 6.05 6.78 14.29
C HIS A 56 5.97 5.56 15.20
N GLY A 57 7.09 5.13 15.80
CA GLY A 57 7.13 3.95 16.67
C GLY A 57 6.85 2.62 15.95
N VAL A 58 6.95 2.56 14.63
CA VAL A 58 6.74 1.34 13.85
C VAL A 58 8.06 0.63 13.64
N THR A 59 8.21 -0.56 14.21
CA THR A 59 9.42 -1.37 14.04
C THR A 59 9.40 -2.16 12.72
N VAL A 60 10.56 -2.65 12.29
CA VAL A 60 10.66 -3.57 11.15
C VAL A 60 9.84 -4.84 11.39
N GLU A 61 9.82 -5.32 12.64
CA GLU A 61 9.08 -6.51 13.02
C GLU A 61 7.57 -6.31 12.90
N ASP A 62 7.05 -5.13 13.23
CA ASP A 62 5.64 -4.78 13.00
C ASP A 62 5.27 -4.88 11.52
N SER A 63 6.10 -4.33 10.64
CA SER A 63 5.91 -4.42 9.19
C SER A 63 5.98 -5.85 8.69
N ARG A 64 6.91 -6.67 9.20
CA ARG A 64 7.02 -8.08 8.81
C ARG A 64 5.76 -8.86 9.20
N ARG A 65 5.29 -8.71 10.45
CA ARG A 65 4.04 -9.35 10.91
C ARG A 65 2.83 -8.96 10.05
N ALA A 66 2.73 -7.69 9.68
CA ALA A 66 1.65 -7.22 8.81
C ALA A 66 1.72 -7.86 7.41
N LEU A 67 2.92 -7.97 6.82
CA LEU A 67 3.10 -8.67 5.53
C LEU A 67 2.76 -10.16 5.64
N GLU A 68 3.22 -10.84 6.69
CA GLU A 68 2.90 -12.25 6.93
C GLU A 68 1.39 -12.48 7.08
N HIS A 69 0.68 -11.55 7.72
CA HIS A 69 -0.78 -11.60 7.82
C HIS A 69 -1.44 -11.45 6.45
N LEU A 70 -1.03 -10.46 5.65
CA LEU A 70 -1.57 -10.24 4.30
C LEU A 70 -1.39 -11.46 3.37
N PHE A 71 -0.29 -12.21 3.52
CA PHE A 71 -0.07 -13.42 2.73
C PHE A 71 -0.86 -14.65 3.19
N LYS A 72 -1.41 -14.62 4.41
CA LYS A 72 -2.17 -15.74 5.02
C LYS A 72 -3.68 -15.50 5.06
N ALA A 73 -4.12 -14.26 4.87
CA ALA A 73 -5.53 -13.84 4.93
C ALA A 73 -6.32 -14.23 3.69
#